data_AF-A0A4S3ZN98-F1
#
_entry.id   AF-A0A4S3ZN98-F1
#
_cell.length_a   1.000
_cell.length_b   1.000
_cell.length_c   1.000
_cell.angle_alpha   90.00
_cell.angle_beta   90.00
_cell.angle_gamma   90.00
#
_symmetry.space_group_name_H-M   'P 1'
#
loop_
_entity.id
_entity.type
_entity.pdbx_description
1 polymer ?
#
loop_
_entity_poly.entity_id
_entity_poly.type
_entity_poly.pdbx_seq_one_letter_code
_entity_poly.pdbx_strand_id
1 'polypeptide(L)'
;ERFIECFGDIEDPRAANARHDLYELLFIALLASLCGAQTCEDFSVFGESRRELLSRFLVLRHGIASHDTFSRVFRLLDPVGFERAFREFMSRFYEGLSGVVALDGKALRRAYDKGRSHAPAMMVSAFAAQTRMTLANLPVVGGNERDAVLYLIDMISLKGATVT
;
A
#
# COMPACT_ATOMS: atom_id res chain seq x y z
N GLU A 1 13.62 -12.99 0.87
CA GLU A 1 13.46 -13.40 -0.54
C GLU A 1 12.06 -13.10 -1.07
N ARG A 2 10.99 -13.68 -0.51
CA ARG A 2 9.61 -13.49 -0.98
C ARG A 2 9.09 -12.04 -1.07
N PHE A 3 9.59 -11.10 -0.26
CA PHE A 3 9.21 -9.68 -0.36
C PHE A 3 9.80 -9.04 -1.62
N ILE A 4 11.10 -9.21 -1.87
CA ILE A 4 11.77 -8.60 -3.03
C ILE A 4 11.16 -9.13 -4.34
N GLU A 5 10.79 -10.41 -4.39
CA GLU A 5 10.11 -11.01 -5.55
C GLU A 5 8.81 -10.28 -5.93
N CYS A 6 7.96 -9.93 -4.95
CA CYS A 6 6.68 -9.26 -5.22
C CYS A 6 6.86 -7.80 -5.67
N PHE A 7 7.94 -7.15 -5.25
CA PHE A 7 8.23 -5.76 -5.58
C PHE A 7 9.24 -5.61 -6.72
N GLY A 8 9.78 -6.72 -7.26
CA GLY A 8 10.87 -6.74 -8.23
C GLY A 8 10.60 -5.96 -9.51
N ASP A 9 9.33 -5.85 -9.91
CA ASP A 9 8.90 -5.12 -11.11
C ASP A 9 8.72 -3.61 -10.88
N ILE A 10 8.93 -3.10 -9.66
CA ILE A 10 8.87 -1.66 -9.39
C ILE A 10 10.18 -1.02 -9.85
N GLU A 11 10.08 -0.12 -10.83
CA GLU A 11 11.18 0.74 -11.24
C GLU A 11 11.53 1.72 -10.12
N ASP A 12 12.82 1.90 -9.83
CA ASP A 12 13.27 2.92 -8.88
C ASP A 12 13.19 4.32 -9.53
N PRO A 13 12.26 5.18 -9.09
CA PRO A 13 12.03 6.47 -9.74
C PRO A 13 13.08 7.53 -9.32
N ARG A 14 14.04 7.16 -8.48
CA ARG A 14 15.08 8.06 -7.99
C ARG A 14 16.24 8.15 -8.98
N ALA A 15 17.02 9.23 -8.86
CA ALA A 15 18.22 9.41 -9.65
C ALA A 15 19.31 8.36 -9.33
N ALA A 16 20.23 8.15 -10.27
CA ALA A 16 21.33 7.18 -10.18
C ALA A 16 22.27 7.37 -8.97
N ASN A 17 22.19 8.49 -8.25
CA ASN A 17 22.93 8.75 -7.02
C ASN A 17 22.19 8.28 -5.75
N ALA A 18 21.10 7.52 -5.89
CA ALA A 18 20.40 6.90 -4.77
C ALA A 18 21.36 5.99 -3.97
N ARG A 19 21.47 6.25 -2.66
CA ARG A 19 22.35 5.49 -1.76
C ARG A 19 21.65 4.30 -1.12
N HIS A 20 20.39 4.48 -0.72
CA HIS A 20 19.63 3.44 -0.02
C HIS A 20 18.84 2.60 -1.03
N ASP A 21 18.90 1.28 -0.89
CA ASP A 21 18.15 0.35 -1.71
C ASP A 21 16.63 0.62 -1.59
N LEU A 22 15.91 0.57 -2.72
CA LEU A 22 14.48 0.87 -2.73
C LEU A 22 13.68 -0.13 -1.91
N TYR A 23 14.01 -1.42 -2.01
CA TYR A 23 13.29 -2.49 -1.33
C TYR A 23 13.51 -2.42 0.18
N GLU A 24 14.72 -2.09 0.63
CA GLU A 24 14.99 -1.84 2.04
C GLU A 24 14.12 -0.70 2.59
N LEU A 25 13.94 0.38 1.82
CA LEU A 25 13.08 1.49 2.22
C LEU A 25 11.61 1.08 2.29
N LEU A 26 11.10 0.40 1.26
CA LEU A 26 9.71 -0.07 1.24
C LEU A 26 9.45 -1.07 2.37
N PHE A 27 10.40 -1.94 2.68
CA PHE A 27 10.30 -2.91 3.76
C PHE A 27 10.28 -2.24 5.14
N ILE A 28 11.16 -1.27 5.38
CA ILE A 28 11.17 -0.51 6.63
C ILE A 28 9.85 0.25 6.80
N ALA A 29 9.38 0.92 5.74
CA ALA A 29 8.11 1.65 5.78
C ALA A 29 6.93 0.72 6.08
N LEU A 30 6.87 -0.46 5.45
CA LEU A 30 5.85 -1.46 5.74
C LEU A 30 5.86 -1.90 7.21
N LEU A 31 7.03 -2.30 7.73
CA LEU A 31 7.14 -2.74 9.13
C LEU A 31 6.80 -1.61 10.10
N ALA A 32 7.27 -0.40 9.84
CA ALA A 32 6.96 0.76 10.65
C ALA A 32 5.44 1.02 10.67
N SER A 33 4.78 0.98 9.50
CA SER A 33 3.33 1.16 9.40
C SER A 33 2.54 0.08 10.14
N LEU A 34 2.99 -1.18 10.10
CA LEU A 34 2.40 -2.26 10.90
C LEU A 34 2.57 -2.02 12.41
N CYS A 35 3.64 -1.33 12.81
CA CYS A 35 3.86 -0.88 14.18
C CYS A 35 3.19 0.46 14.53
N GLY A 36 2.35 1.00 13.64
CA GLY A 36 1.57 2.21 13.88
C GLY A 36 2.22 3.52 13.44
N ALA A 37 3.35 3.49 12.73
CA ALA A 37 3.97 4.67 12.15
C ALA A 37 3.07 5.28 11.06
N GLN A 38 2.91 6.60 11.08
CA GLN A 38 2.01 7.32 10.16
C GLN A 38 2.74 8.29 9.22
N THR A 39 4.00 8.62 9.53
CA THR A 39 4.76 9.63 8.80
C THR A 39 6.13 9.11 8.35
N CYS A 40 6.74 9.80 7.37
CA CYS A 40 8.12 9.50 6.96
C CYS A 40 9.14 9.77 8.08
N GLU A 41 8.82 10.66 9.03
CA GLU A 41 9.61 10.87 10.24
C GLU A 41 9.56 9.63 11.13
N ASP A 42 8.36 9.10 11.37
CA ASP A 42 8.18 7.86 12.12
C ASP A 42 8.94 6.68 11.49
N PHE A 43 9.01 6.60 10.16
CA PHE A 43 9.74 5.53 9.47
C PHE A 43 11.25 5.59 9.74
N SER A 44 11.82 6.79 9.72
CA SER A 44 13.24 7.01 10.04
C SER A 44 13.52 6.70 11.51
N VAL A 45 12.67 7.17 12.42
CA VAL A 45 12.76 6.89 13.86
C VAL A 45 12.62 5.39 14.16
N PHE A 46 11.64 4.73 13.54
CA PHE A 46 11.46 3.28 13.66
C PHE A 46 12.69 2.53 13.18
N GLY A 47 13.20 2.89 11.99
CA GLY A 47 14.38 2.28 11.40
C GLY A 47 15.59 2.37 12.32
N GLU A 48 15.87 3.55 12.90
CA GLU A 48 16.98 3.71 13.83
C GLU A 48 16.76 2.93 15.13
N SER A 49 15.56 3.01 15.72
CA SER A 49 15.25 2.31 16.97
C SER A 49 15.30 0.78 16.86
N ARG A 50 15.10 0.23 15.65
CA ARG A 50 15.07 -1.21 15.37
C ARG A 50 16.19 -1.65 14.44
N ARG A 51 17.26 -0.85 14.30
CA ARG A 51 18.35 -1.11 13.35
C ARG A 51 18.96 -2.49 13.49
N GLU A 52 19.22 -2.94 14.72
CA GLU A 52 19.78 -4.26 15.00
C GLU A 52 18.88 -5.39 14.50
N LEU A 53 17.57 -5.26 14.70
CA LEU A 53 16.58 -6.21 14.21
C LEU A 53 16.53 -6.20 12.68
N LEU A 54 16.49 -5.01 12.07
CA LEU A 54 16.41 -4.84 10.62
C LEU A 54 17.65 -5.40 9.91
N SER A 55 18.83 -5.27 10.52
CA SER A 55 20.10 -5.78 9.97
C SER A 55 20.15 -7.31 9.88
N ARG A 56 19.18 -8.03 10.49
CA ARG A 56 19.03 -9.48 10.32
C ARG A 56 18.36 -9.87 9.00
N PHE A 57 17.63 -8.94 8.39
CA PHE A 57 16.84 -9.17 7.18
C PHE A 57 17.33 -8.32 6.00
N LEU A 58 17.95 -7.18 6.28
CA LEU A 58 18.38 -6.17 5.31
C LEU A 58 19.90 -5.97 5.39
N VAL A 59 20.51 -5.55 4.28
CA VAL A 59 21.95 -5.28 4.19
C VAL A 59 22.29 -3.92 4.80
N LEU A 60 21.42 -2.92 4.61
CA LEU A 60 21.56 -1.56 5.15
C LEU A 60 22.94 -0.95 4.88
N ARG A 61 23.45 -1.07 3.66
CA ARG A 61 24.81 -0.65 3.27
C ARG A 61 25.13 0.79 3.70
N HIS A 62 24.14 1.67 3.65
CA HIS A 62 24.28 3.09 4.00
C HIS A 62 23.53 3.46 5.29
N GLY A 63 23.15 2.47 6.11
CA GLY A 63 22.36 2.67 7.32
C GLY A 63 20.88 2.98 7.03
N ILE A 64 20.20 3.47 8.06
CA ILE A 64 18.79 3.86 7.98
C ILE A 64 18.70 5.21 7.26
N ALA A 65 17.72 5.32 6.37
CA ALA A 65 17.52 6.55 5.62
C ALA A 65 16.81 7.62 6.45
N SER A 66 17.04 8.88 6.10
CA SER A 66 16.33 10.01 6.67
C SER A 66 14.87 10.07 6.20
N HIS A 67 14.04 10.80 6.95
CA HIS A 67 12.65 11.08 6.58
C HIS A 67 12.51 11.75 5.21
N ASP A 68 13.47 12.60 4.81
CA ASP A 68 13.52 13.19 3.46
C ASP A 68 13.68 12.15 2.36
N THR A 69 14.45 11.09 2.61
CA THR A 69 14.65 10.02 1.65
C THR A 69 13.37 9.21 1.46
N PHE A 70 12.69 8.86 2.56
CA PHE A 70 11.37 8.22 2.51
C PHE A 70 10.35 9.12 1.78
N SER A 71 10.27 10.40 2.16
CA SER A 71 9.34 11.36 1.54
C SER A 71 9.59 11.48 0.03
N ARG A 72 10.86 11.52 -0.40
CA ARG A 72 11.23 11.56 -1.82
C ARG A 72 10.80 10.31 -2.56
N VAL A 73 11.03 9.13 -2.00
CA VAL A 73 10.57 7.85 -2.59
C VAL A 73 9.06 7.90 -2.80
N PHE A 74 8.28 8.11 -1.74
CA PHE A 74 6.81 8.05 -1.83
C PHE A 74 6.20 9.14 -2.72
N ARG A 75 6.90 10.26 -2.93
CA ARG A 75 6.46 11.30 -3.87
C ARG A 75 6.68 10.92 -5.34
N LEU A 76 7.72 10.15 -5.62
CA LEU A 76 8.13 9.79 -6.98
C LEU A 76 7.63 8.41 -7.40
N LEU A 77 7.30 7.55 -6.44
CA LEU A 77 6.84 6.18 -6.68
C LEU A 77 5.58 6.18 -7.53
N ASP A 78 5.57 5.37 -8.59
CA ASP A 78 4.36 5.15 -9.38
C ASP A 78 3.31 4.46 -8.50
N PRO A 79 2.18 5.15 -8.20
CA PRO A 79 1.17 4.59 -7.33
C PRO A 79 0.51 3.34 -7.93
N VAL A 80 0.39 3.25 -9.26
CA VAL A 80 -0.26 2.11 -9.92
C VAL A 80 0.64 0.88 -9.89
N GLY A 81 1.91 1.04 -10.26
CA GLY A 81 2.91 -0.03 -10.18
C GLY A 81 3.11 -0.53 -8.76
N PHE A 82 3.18 0.38 -7.78
CA PHE A 82 3.28 0.03 -6.37
C PHE A 82 2.04 -0.73 -5.86
N GLU A 83 0.83 -0.26 -6.19
CA GLU A 83 -0.40 -0.93 -5.78
C GLU A 83 -0.48 -2.35 -6.32
N ARG A 84 -0.12 -2.56 -7.60
CA ARG A 84 -0.08 -3.90 -8.21
C ARG A 84 0.90 -4.83 -7.48
N ALA A 85 2.12 -4.37 -7.23
CA ALA A 85 3.13 -5.14 -6.50
C ALA A 85 2.70 -5.44 -5.06
N PHE A 86 2.12 -4.45 -4.38
CA PHE A 86 1.60 -4.62 -3.03
C PHE A 86 0.44 -5.61 -3.00
N ARG A 87 -0.45 -5.58 -3.99
CA ARG A 87 -1.55 -6.53 -4.11
C ARG A 87 -1.06 -7.96 -4.32
N GLU A 88 -0.04 -8.16 -5.16
CA GLU A 88 0.60 -9.46 -5.36
C GLU A 88 1.32 -9.95 -4.08
N PHE A 89 1.92 -9.04 -3.32
CA PHE A 89 2.42 -9.38 -2.00
C PHE A 89 1.29 -9.83 -1.06
N MET A 90 0.17 -9.11 -1.04
CA MET A 90 -0.96 -9.40 -0.18
C MET A 90 -1.69 -10.69 -0.57
N SER A 91 -1.76 -11.03 -1.87
CA SER A 91 -2.42 -12.25 -2.37
C SER A 91 -1.87 -13.52 -1.74
N ARG A 92 -0.57 -13.54 -1.47
CA ARG A 92 0.13 -14.62 -0.78
C ARG A 92 -0.30 -14.81 0.69
N PHE A 93 -0.93 -13.82 1.32
CA PHE A 93 -1.45 -13.93 2.69
C PHE A 93 -2.90 -14.41 2.75
N TYR A 94 -3.63 -14.32 1.65
CA TYR A 94 -5.07 -14.61 1.63
C TYR A 94 -5.44 -15.76 0.66
N GLU A 95 -4.47 -16.57 0.23
CA GLU A 95 -4.73 -17.85 -0.42
C GLU A 95 -5.70 -18.69 0.42
N GLY A 96 -6.89 -18.95 -0.11
CA GLY A 96 -7.95 -19.67 0.61
C GLY A 96 -8.95 -18.78 1.36
N LEU A 97 -9.13 -17.52 0.95
CA LEU A 97 -10.21 -16.64 1.44
C LEU A 97 -11.55 -17.36 1.48
N SER A 98 -12.07 -17.51 2.70
CA SER A 98 -13.43 -17.96 2.96
C SER A 98 -14.13 -16.89 3.80
N GLY A 99 -15.47 -16.93 3.85
CA GLY A 99 -16.23 -16.03 4.71
C GLY A 99 -16.67 -14.73 4.05
N VAL A 100 -16.84 -13.69 4.86
CA VAL A 100 -17.51 -12.44 4.44
C VAL A 100 -16.50 -11.41 3.98
N VAL A 101 -16.70 -10.88 2.77
CA VAL A 101 -16.00 -9.72 2.23
C VAL A 101 -16.99 -8.58 2.08
N ALA A 102 -16.77 -7.51 2.84
CA ALA A 102 -17.59 -6.31 2.80
C ALA A 102 -17.07 -5.34 1.73
N LEU A 103 -17.95 -4.89 0.85
CA LEU A 103 -17.65 -3.86 -0.15
C LEU A 103 -18.29 -2.55 0.29
N ASP A 104 -17.48 -1.50 0.47
CA ASP A 104 -17.96 -0.24 1.01
C ASP A 104 -17.31 0.97 0.33
N GLY A 105 -18.15 1.92 -0.09
CA GLY A 105 -17.78 3.22 -0.61
C GLY A 105 -17.61 4.27 0.49
N LYS A 106 -16.42 4.90 0.57
CA LYS A 106 -16.11 6.00 1.49
C LYS A 106 -15.90 7.32 0.74
N ALA A 107 -16.64 8.35 1.15
CA ALA A 107 -16.39 9.73 0.74
C ALA A 107 -15.19 10.32 1.50
N LEU A 108 -14.19 10.81 0.77
CA LEU A 108 -13.02 11.44 1.37
C LEU A 108 -13.35 12.85 1.86
N ARG A 109 -13.23 13.04 3.17
CA ARG A 109 -13.53 14.33 3.80
C ARG A 109 -12.55 15.40 3.31
N ARG A 110 -13.09 16.53 2.82
CA ARG A 110 -12.34 17.68 2.28
C ARG A 110 -11.52 17.39 1.02
N ALA A 111 -11.76 16.26 0.34
CA ALA A 111 -11.16 15.96 -0.95
C ALA A 111 -12.14 16.33 -2.07
N TYR A 112 -12.26 17.63 -2.34
CA TYR A 112 -13.09 18.14 -3.43
C TYR A 112 -12.24 18.98 -4.38
N ASP A 113 -12.54 18.86 -5.67
CA ASP A 113 -12.02 19.81 -6.66
C ASP A 113 -12.66 21.18 -6.46
N LYS A 114 -11.93 22.23 -6.83
CA LYS A 114 -12.43 23.61 -6.74
C LYS A 114 -13.72 23.74 -7.56
N GLY A 115 -14.82 24.10 -6.90
CA GLY A 115 -16.15 24.20 -7.53
C GLY A 115 -16.97 22.90 -7.54
N ARG A 116 -16.45 21.79 -6.98
CA ARG A 116 -17.13 20.49 -6.88
C ARG A 116 -17.32 20.02 -5.44
N SER A 117 -17.65 20.92 -4.52
CA SER A 117 -17.86 20.58 -3.10
C SER A 117 -19.03 19.60 -2.85
N HIS A 118 -19.97 19.49 -3.80
CA HIS A 118 -21.10 18.56 -3.76
C HIS A 118 -20.77 17.14 -4.24
N ALA A 119 -19.57 16.93 -4.79
CA ALA A 119 -19.12 15.65 -5.35
C ALA A 119 -17.69 15.36 -4.85
N PRO A 120 -17.53 15.00 -3.57
CA PRO A 120 -16.22 14.67 -3.02
C PRO A 120 -15.64 13.42 -3.70
N ALA A 121 -14.31 13.31 -3.71
CA ALA A 121 -13.63 12.11 -4.13
C ALA A 121 -14.11 10.91 -3.29
N MET A 122 -14.42 9.81 -3.97
CA MET A 122 -14.90 8.58 -3.36
C MET A 122 -13.86 7.47 -3.53
N MET A 123 -13.76 6.61 -2.54
CA MET A 123 -12.98 5.37 -2.57
C MET A 123 -13.91 4.18 -2.35
N VAL A 124 -13.63 3.04 -2.95
CA VAL A 124 -14.31 1.77 -2.69
C VAL A 124 -13.29 0.77 -2.16
N SER A 125 -13.62 0.09 -1.07
CA SER A 125 -12.74 -0.90 -0.43
C SER A 125 -13.40 -2.27 -0.32
N ALA A 126 -12.60 -3.33 -0.45
CA ALA A 126 -12.99 -4.69 -0.09
C ALA A 126 -12.32 -5.10 1.21
N PHE A 127 -13.12 -5.40 2.23
CA PHE A 127 -12.65 -5.77 3.56
C PHE A 127 -13.03 -7.21 3.91
N ALA A 128 -12.03 -8.06 4.08
CA ALA A 128 -12.21 -9.43 4.54
C ALA A 128 -12.39 -9.46 6.06
N ALA A 129 -13.60 -9.75 6.53
CA ALA A 129 -13.98 -9.63 7.93
C ALA A 129 -13.22 -10.60 8.85
N GLN A 130 -12.95 -11.81 8.35
CA GLN A 130 -12.31 -12.87 9.13
C GLN A 130 -10.82 -12.60 9.36
N THR A 131 -10.10 -12.23 8.30
CA THR A 131 -8.67 -11.91 8.36
C THR A 131 -8.41 -10.48 8.83
N ARG A 132 -9.47 -9.64 8.87
CA ARG A 132 -9.42 -8.21 9.20
C ARG A 132 -8.46 -7.43 8.29
N MET A 133 -8.51 -7.74 7.00
CA MET A 133 -7.62 -7.17 5.99
C MET A 133 -8.42 -6.50 4.89
N THR A 134 -7.95 -5.33 4.45
CA THR A 134 -8.41 -4.73 3.20
C THR A 134 -7.70 -5.41 2.04
N LEU A 135 -8.46 -6.10 1.18
CA LEU A 135 -7.95 -6.88 0.05
C LEU A 135 -7.61 -5.99 -1.15
N ALA A 136 -8.44 -4.97 -1.38
CA ALA A 136 -8.26 -3.97 -2.43
C ALA A 136 -8.95 -2.67 -2.05
N ASN A 137 -8.46 -1.56 -2.58
CA ASN A 137 -9.07 -0.24 -2.44
C ASN A 137 -8.81 0.60 -3.69
N LEU A 138 -9.83 1.30 -4.18
CA LEU A 138 -9.77 2.01 -5.46
C LEU A 138 -10.49 3.36 -5.40
N PRO A 139 -9.99 4.39 -6.10
CA PRO A 139 -10.76 5.60 -6.33
C PRO A 139 -11.91 5.36 -7.31
N VAL A 140 -13.03 6.03 -7.10
CA VAL A 140 -14.13 6.10 -8.07
C VAL A 140 -13.80 7.18 -9.09
N VAL A 141 -13.55 6.79 -10.35
CA VAL A 141 -13.14 7.72 -11.42
C VAL A 141 -14.25 7.83 -12.47
N GLY A 142 -14.77 9.04 -12.68
CA GLY A 142 -15.63 9.37 -13.83
C GLY A 142 -17.00 8.68 -13.88
N GLY A 143 -17.37 7.90 -12.86
CA GLY A 143 -18.59 7.09 -12.82
C GLY A 143 -19.23 7.03 -11.43
N ASN A 144 -20.11 6.05 -11.24
CA ASN A 144 -20.77 5.79 -9.97
C ASN A 144 -20.01 4.72 -9.16
N GLU A 145 -20.36 4.56 -7.88
CA GLU A 145 -19.76 3.58 -6.98
C GLU A 145 -19.86 2.14 -7.52
N ARG A 146 -20.96 1.80 -8.18
CA ARG A 146 -21.21 0.45 -8.71
C ARG A 146 -20.17 0.05 -9.75
N ASP A 147 -19.79 0.94 -10.64
CA ASP A 147 -18.79 0.63 -11.68
C ASP A 147 -17.42 0.36 -11.05
N ALA A 148 -17.05 1.15 -10.04
CA ALA A 148 -15.82 0.95 -9.29
C ALA A 148 -15.84 -0.36 -8.48
N VAL A 149 -16.98 -0.72 -7.89
CA VAL A 149 -17.18 -2.01 -7.19
C VAL A 149 -17.01 -3.18 -8.15
N LEU A 150 -17.62 -3.13 -9.33
CA LEU A 150 -17.51 -4.21 -10.32
C LEU A 150 -16.07 -4.39 -10.80
N TYR A 151 -15.37 -3.29 -11.07
CA TYR A 151 -13.94 -3.33 -11.39
C TYR A 151 -13.12 -3.87 -10.23
N LEU A 152 -13.45 -3.50 -8.99
CA LEU A 152 -12.79 -4.02 -7.80
C LEU A 152 -12.93 -5.55 -7.70
N ILE A 153 -14.13 -6.08 -7.91
CA ILE A 153 -14.39 -7.53 -7.87
C ILE A 153 -13.59 -8.27 -8.94
N ASP A 154 -13.47 -7.72 -10.14
CA ASP A 154 -12.69 -8.35 -11.23
C ASP A 154 -11.20 -8.47 -10.87
N MET A 155 -10.69 -7.52 -10.08
CA MET A 155 -9.31 -7.50 -9.63
C MET A 155 -8.96 -8.47 -8.51
N ILE A 156 -9.95 -9.01 -7.78
CA ILE A 156 -9.72 -9.92 -6.65
C ILE A 156 -10.54 -11.20 -6.78
N SER A 157 -9.91 -12.37 -6.61
CA SER A 157 -10.66 -13.62 -6.66
C SER A 157 -11.47 -13.83 -5.38
N LEU A 158 -12.78 -13.58 -5.45
CA LEU A 158 -13.73 -13.76 -4.33
C LEU A 158 -14.42 -15.13 -4.34
N LYS A 159 -13.85 -16.12 -5.04
CA LYS A 159 -14.48 -17.43 -5.19
C LYS A 159 -14.63 -18.12 -3.83
N GLY A 160 -15.87 -18.42 -3.44
CA GLY A 160 -16.17 -19.04 -2.15
C GLY A 160 -16.36 -18.06 -0.99
N ALA A 161 -16.23 -16.75 -1.23
CA ALA A 161 -16.54 -15.72 -0.26
C ALA A 161 -17.99 -15.21 -0.45
N THR A 162 -18.64 -14.84 0.66
CA THR A 162 -19.90 -14.12 0.67
C THR A 162 -19.61 -12.63 0.59
N VAL A 163 -20.13 -11.98 -0.45
CA VAL A 163 -19.99 -10.53 -0.64
C VAL A 163 -21.16 -9.82 0.01
N THR A 164 -20.88 -8.80 0.83
CA THR A 164 -21.89 -7.97 1.51
C THR A 164 -21.68 -6.50 1.26
#